data_AF-A0A0S8JUA2-F1
#
_entry.id   AF-A0A0S8JUA2-F1
#
_cell.length_a   1.000
_cell.length_b   1.000
_cell.length_c   1.000
_cell.angle_alpha   90.00
_cell.angle_beta   90.00
_cell.angle_gamma   90.00
#
_symmetry.space_group_name_H-M   'P 1'
#
loop_
_entity.id
_entity.type
_entity.pdbx_description
1 polymer ?
#
loop_
_entity_poly.entity_id
_entity_poly.type
_entity_poly.pdbx_seq_one_letter_code
_entity_poly.pdbx_strand_id
1 'polypeptide(L)'
;DFSMNSPDHPYRYYYRSDHYNFAKNDVPVLFYSTGIHVDYHKPTDNLERINFKKLEKITELAFLVGYKLATQPERIKVDNPFSEW
;
A
#
# COMPACT_ATOMS: atom_id res chain seq x y z
N ASP A 1 -3.71 7.99 -9.91
CA ASP A 1 -2.63 8.96 -9.64
C ASP A 1 -1.99 8.59 -8.30
N PHE A 2 -0.91 9.24 -7.90
CA PHE A 2 -0.28 9.06 -6.59
C PHE A 2 -0.78 10.09 -5.56
N SER A 3 -2.00 10.63 -5.74
CA SER A 3 -2.52 11.74 -4.90
C SER A 3 -2.59 11.38 -3.42
N MET A 4 -2.85 10.10 -3.09
CA MET A 4 -2.88 9.60 -1.70
C MET A 4 -1.51 9.66 -1.01
N ASN A 5 -0.43 9.78 -1.76
CA ASN A 5 0.94 9.91 -1.24
C ASN A 5 1.31 11.36 -0.92
N SER A 6 0.53 12.35 -1.37
CA SER A 6 0.86 13.76 -1.17
C SER A 6 0.94 14.10 0.34
N PRO A 7 2.03 14.75 0.80
CA PRO A 7 2.15 15.23 2.18
C PRO A 7 1.00 16.16 2.58
N ASP A 8 0.54 16.98 1.62
CA ASP A 8 -0.53 17.97 1.79
C ASP A 8 -1.94 17.39 1.53
N HIS A 9 -2.05 16.08 1.34
CA HIS A 9 -3.36 15.46 1.14
C HIS A 9 -4.23 15.69 2.39
N PRO A 10 -5.46 16.22 2.27
CA PRO A 10 -6.26 16.66 3.43
C PRO A 10 -6.57 15.52 4.41
N TYR A 11 -6.70 14.30 3.90
CA TYR A 11 -6.92 13.10 4.73
C TYR A 11 -5.63 12.39 5.18
N ARG A 12 -4.45 12.90 4.79
CA ARG A 12 -3.12 12.39 5.15
C ARG A 12 -2.98 10.86 4.99
N TYR A 13 -3.48 10.30 3.88
CA TYR A 13 -3.61 8.84 3.72
C TYR A 13 -2.29 8.09 3.83
N TYR A 14 -1.20 8.66 3.31
CA TYR A 14 0.14 8.09 3.41
C TYR A 14 0.54 7.72 4.86
N TYR A 15 0.10 8.51 5.84
CA TYR A 15 0.47 8.35 7.24
C TYR A 15 -0.44 7.39 8.03
N ARG A 16 -1.45 6.78 7.39
CA ARG A 16 -2.55 6.06 8.08
C ARG A 16 -2.45 4.54 8.03
N SER A 17 -1.26 3.99 7.79
CA SER A 17 -1.01 2.55 7.78
C SER A 17 0.43 2.23 8.18
N ASP A 18 0.71 0.97 8.50
CA ASP A 18 1.98 0.54 9.10
C ASP A 18 3.21 0.79 8.23
N HIS A 19 3.04 0.80 6.90
CA HIS A 19 4.13 1.06 5.96
C HIS A 19 4.84 2.40 6.22
N TYR A 20 4.12 3.40 6.76
CA TYR A 20 4.70 4.70 7.10
C TYR A 20 5.91 4.58 8.05
N ASN A 21 5.86 3.66 9.01
CA ASN A 21 6.96 3.50 9.97
C ASN A 21 8.25 2.94 9.33
N PHE A 22 8.14 2.30 8.17
CA PHE A 22 9.28 1.90 7.34
C PHE A 22 9.71 3.04 6.44
N ALA A 23 8.75 3.68 5.76
CA ALA A 23 8.99 4.79 4.84
C ALA A 23 9.77 5.94 5.51
N LYS A 24 9.38 6.34 6.74
CA LYS A 24 10.06 7.42 7.48
C LYS A 24 11.54 7.17 7.82
N ASN A 25 12.00 5.93 7.63
CA ASN A 25 13.39 5.52 7.80
C ASN A 25 14.06 5.17 6.46
N ASP A 26 13.50 5.66 5.34
CA ASP A 26 13.97 5.41 3.97
C ASP A 26 14.11 3.92 3.63
N VAL A 27 13.22 3.10 4.20
CA VAL A 27 13.05 1.72 3.77
C VAL A 27 12.08 1.69 2.58
N PRO A 28 12.40 1.01 1.47
CA PRO A 28 11.47 0.90 0.34
C PRO A 28 10.13 0.29 0.76
N VAL A 29 9.03 0.89 0.35
CA VAL A 29 7.67 0.42 0.67
C VAL A 29 6.81 0.26 -0.58
N LEU A 30 5.93 -0.72 -0.54
CA LEU A 30 4.80 -0.86 -1.45
C LEU A 30 3.55 -1.14 -0.63
N PHE A 31 2.53 -0.30 -0.77
CA PHE A 31 1.28 -0.43 -0.03
C PHE A 31 0.12 -0.70 -1.01
N TYR A 32 -0.52 -1.88 -0.87
CA TYR A 32 -1.70 -2.22 -1.64
C TYR A 32 -2.95 -1.69 -0.93
N SER A 33 -3.70 -0.82 -1.61
CA SER A 33 -4.96 -0.28 -1.10
C SER A 33 -5.99 -0.13 -2.22
N THR A 34 -7.25 -0.35 -1.88
CA THR A 34 -8.40 -0.01 -2.74
C THR A 34 -9.01 1.34 -2.38
N GLY A 35 -8.38 2.11 -1.49
CA GLY A 35 -8.91 3.35 -0.94
C GLY A 35 -9.89 3.13 0.21
N ILE A 36 -10.47 4.23 0.69
CA ILE A 36 -11.56 4.21 1.68
C ILE A 36 -12.86 3.74 1.02
N HIS A 37 -13.69 3.03 1.78
CA HIS A 37 -15.03 2.59 1.36
C HIS A 37 -16.10 3.05 2.35
N VAL A 38 -17.35 3.07 1.90
CA VAL A 38 -18.51 3.59 2.66
C VAL A 38 -18.80 2.83 3.95
N ASP A 39 -18.33 1.59 4.04
CA ASP A 39 -18.50 0.71 5.19
C ASP A 39 -17.34 0.78 6.20
N TYR A 40 -16.26 1.52 5.91
CA TYR A 40 -15.09 1.60 6.79
C TYR A 40 -15.48 2.03 8.21
N HIS A 41 -14.97 1.31 9.22
CA HIS A 41 -15.32 1.47 10.65
C HIS A 41 -16.81 1.29 10.98
N LYS A 42 -17.56 0.53 10.17
CA LYS A 42 -18.96 0.20 10.45
C LYS A 42 -19.16 -1.31 10.56
N PRO A 43 -20.18 -1.79 11.29
CA PRO A 43 -20.53 -3.22 11.35
C PRO A 43 -20.88 -3.84 9.99
N THR A 44 -21.17 -3.01 8.97
CA THR A 44 -21.46 -3.44 7.61
C THR A 44 -20.22 -3.75 6.78
N ASP A 45 -19.01 -3.52 7.32
CA ASP A 45 -17.75 -3.97 6.74
C ASP A 45 -17.58 -5.48 6.95
N ASN A 46 -18.17 -6.26 6.05
CA ASN A 46 -18.32 -7.70 6.22
C ASN A 46 -18.06 -8.46 4.91
N LEU A 47 -18.09 -9.79 5.01
CA LEU A 47 -17.78 -10.72 3.92
C LEU A 47 -18.55 -10.44 2.63
N GLU A 48 -19.81 -10.02 2.73
CA GLU A 48 -20.68 -9.78 1.58
C GLU A 48 -20.22 -8.58 0.73
N ARG A 49 -19.38 -7.70 1.30
CA ARG A 49 -18.80 -6.55 0.61
C ARG A 49 -17.54 -6.89 -0.18
N ILE A 50 -16.99 -8.09 -0.02
CA ILE A 50 -15.73 -8.48 -0.67
C ILE A 50 -15.97 -8.84 -2.13
N ASN A 51 -15.24 -8.16 -3.03
CA ASN A 51 -15.09 -8.60 -4.42
C ASN A 51 -13.96 -9.64 -4.50
N PHE A 52 -14.30 -10.92 -4.39
CA PHE A 52 -13.33 -12.02 -4.38
C PHE A 52 -12.49 -12.11 -5.65
N LYS A 53 -13.08 -11.85 -6.82
CA LYS A 53 -12.34 -11.86 -8.10
C LYS A 53 -11.25 -10.79 -8.14
N LYS A 54 -11.53 -9.60 -7.55
CA LYS A 54 -10.53 -8.54 -7.42
C LYS A 54 -9.47 -8.91 -6.39
N LEU A 55 -9.88 -9.49 -5.25
CA LEU A 55 -8.98 -9.92 -4.18
C LEU A 55 -7.98 -10.98 -4.67
N GLU A 56 -8.44 -11.98 -5.43
CA GLU A 56 -7.60 -13.00 -6.06
C GLU A 56 -6.50 -12.36 -6.90
N LYS A 57 -6.88 -11.46 -7.82
CA LYS A 57 -5.93 -10.75 -8.68
C LYS A 57 -4.91 -9.90 -7.91
N ILE A 58 -5.33 -9.24 -6.83
CA ILE A 58 -4.41 -8.47 -5.97
C ILE A 58 -3.46 -9.41 -5.23
N THR A 59 -3.96 -10.55 -4.76
CA THR A 59 -3.16 -11.57 -4.06
C THR A 59 -2.10 -12.17 -4.98
N GLU A 60 -2.48 -12.53 -6.21
CA GLU A 60 -1.54 -13.00 -7.24
C GLU A 60 -0.45 -11.96 -7.53
N LEU A 61 -0.83 -10.69 -7.68
CA LEU A 61 0.13 -9.61 -7.90
C LEU A 61 1.10 -9.46 -6.70
N ALA A 62 0.57 -9.46 -5.48
CA ALA A 62 1.38 -9.36 -4.27
C ALA A 62 2.39 -10.51 -4.16
N PHE A 63 1.96 -11.74 -4.49
CA PHE A 63 2.84 -12.90 -4.57
C PHE A 63 3.94 -12.72 -5.63
N LEU A 64 3.58 -12.35 -6.86
CA LEU A 64 4.54 -12.19 -7.95
C LEU A 64 5.59 -11.10 -7.66
N VAL A 65 5.15 -9.98 -7.06
CA VAL A 65 6.07 -8.91 -6.62
C VAL A 65 7.00 -9.41 -5.53
N GLY A 66 6.47 -10.06 -4.49
CA GLY A 66 7.27 -10.63 -3.42
C GLY A 66 8.29 -11.66 -3.91
N TYR A 67 7.86 -12.57 -4.79
CA TYR A 67 8.71 -13.58 -5.41
C TYR A 67 9.83 -12.95 -6.23
N LYS A 68 9.51 -11.96 -7.06
CA LYS A 68 10.52 -11.24 -7.86
C LYS A 68 11.55 -10.55 -6.96
N LEU A 69 11.10 -9.85 -5.92
CA LEU A 69 11.99 -9.15 -4.99
C LEU A 69 12.87 -10.11 -4.18
N ALA A 70 12.36 -11.28 -3.82
CA ALA A 70 13.10 -12.29 -3.07
C ALA A 70 14.13 -13.06 -3.93
N THR A 71 13.96 -13.09 -5.25
CA THR A 71 14.78 -13.90 -6.17
C THR A 71 15.70 -13.08 -7.07
N GLN A 72 15.46 -11.78 -7.22
CA GLN A 72 16.35 -10.92 -7.99
C GLN A 72 17.70 -10.73 -7.28
N PRO A 73 18.82 -10.58 -8.04
CA PRO A 73 20.16 -10.50 -7.44
C PRO A 73 20.43 -9.18 -6.72
N GLU A 74 19.78 -8.10 -7.15
CA GLU A 74 20.01 -6.76 -6.63
C GLU A 74 18.88 -6.31 -5.71
N ARG A 75 19.23 -5.63 -4.61
CA ARG A 75 18.23 -4.95 -3.79
C ARG A 75 17.65 -3.76 -4.55
N ILE A 76 16.34 -3.55 -4.36
CA ILE A 76 15.70 -2.33 -4.84
C ILE A 76 16.29 -1.10 -4.12
N LYS A 77 16.36 0.01 -4.86
CA LYS A 77 16.77 1.30 -4.34
C LYS A 77 15.52 2.15 -4.12
N VAL A 78 15.53 2.94 -3.05
CA VAL A 78 14.51 3.97 -2.85
C VAL A 78 14.76 5.08 -3.86
N ASP A 79 13.73 5.44 -4.61
CA ASP A 79 13.77 6.47 -5.66
C ASP A 79 13.22 7.82 -5.19
N ASN A 80 12.41 7.82 -4.13
CA ASN A 80 11.86 9.03 -3.51
C ASN A 80 11.87 8.88 -1.96
N PRO A 81 13.03 9.04 -1.30
CA PRO A 81 13.17 8.81 0.14
C PRO A 81 12.35 9.81 0.94
N PHE A 82 11.78 9.35 2.06
CA PHE A 82 10.94 10.19 2.91
C PHE A 82 11.74 11.31 3.57
N SER A 83 13.05 11.13 3.78
CA SER A 83 13.94 12.18 4.27
C SER A 83 14.08 13.39 3.32
N GLU A 84 13.65 13.27 2.07
CA GLU A 84 13.66 14.33 1.06
C GLU A 84 12.27 14.96 0.82
N TRP A 85 11.23 14.51 1.55
CA TRP A 85 9.86 15.01 1.42
C TRP A 85 9.61 16.31 2.19
#